data_AF-A0A7R9WPP2-F1
#
_entry.id   AF-A0A7R9WPP2-F1
#
_cell.length_a   1.000
_cell.length_b   1.000
_cell.length_c   1.000
_cell.angle_alpha   90.00
_cell.angle_beta   90.00
_cell.angle_gamma   90.00
#
_symmetry.space_group_name_H-M   'P 1'
#
loop_
_entity.id
_entity.type
_entity.pdbx_description
1 polymer ?
#
loop_
_entity_poly.entity_id
_entity_poly.type
_entity_poly.pdbx_seq_one_letter_code
_entity_poly.pdbx_strand_id
1 'polypeptide(L)'
;HAVDLCAAPGSWSQVLSDRLVFASSATFATSAAPATPSEEDNDNADNIKIVAVDLQPMAPIDGVLCIQGDITSIDTAKAILRPFEKQRVELVVCDGAPDVTGLHDLDEY
;
A
#
# COMPACT_ATOMS: atom_id res chain seq x y z
N HIS A 1 5.35 -1.48 6.15
CA HIS A 1 4.94 -1.79 4.75
C HIS A 1 3.49 -2.24 4.68
N ALA A 2 2.74 -1.79 3.66
CA ALA A 2 1.32 -2.14 3.52
C ALA A 2 0.95 -2.61 2.11
N VAL A 3 -0.05 -3.48 2.01
CA VAL A 3 -0.69 -3.91 0.76
C VAL A 3 -2.20 -3.68 0.87
N ASP A 4 -2.79 -3.09 -0.16
CA ASP A 4 -4.23 -2.86 -0.32
C ASP A 4 -4.76 -3.71 -1.49
N LEU A 5 -5.65 -4.65 -1.21
CA LEU A 5 -6.21 -5.59 -2.19
C LEU A 5 -7.65 -5.19 -2.53
N CYS A 6 -8.04 -5.38 -3.80
CA CYS A 6 -9.33 -4.89 -4.33
C CYS A 6 -9.48 -3.38 -4.06
N ALA A 7 -8.42 -2.64 -4.38
CA ALA A 7 -8.23 -1.28 -3.91
C ALA A 7 -9.05 -0.23 -4.67
N ALA A 8 -9.62 -0.54 -5.83
CA ALA A 8 -10.33 0.46 -6.64
C ALA A 8 -11.58 0.98 -5.89
N PRO A 9 -11.85 2.30 -5.88
CA PRO A 9 -11.19 3.35 -6.65
C PRO A 9 -9.92 3.96 -6.01
N GLY A 10 -9.52 3.52 -4.81
CA GLY A 10 -8.27 3.90 -4.15
C GLY A 10 -8.43 4.64 -2.80
N SER A 11 -9.60 4.62 -2.18
CA SER A 11 -9.87 5.35 -0.92
C SER A 11 -9.01 4.85 0.24
N TRP A 12 -8.91 3.54 0.45
CA TRP A 12 -8.04 2.96 1.47
C TRP A 12 -6.56 3.22 1.18
N SER A 13 -6.15 3.15 -0.08
CA SER A 13 -4.80 3.50 -0.52
C SER A 13 -4.43 4.95 -0.21
N GLN A 14 -5.35 5.90 -0.36
CA GLN A 14 -5.16 7.30 0.08
C GLN A 14 -4.99 7.39 1.60
N VAL A 15 -5.86 6.71 2.36
CA VAL A 15 -5.76 6.68 3.83
C VAL A 15 -4.44 6.07 4.28
N LEU A 16 -3.98 4.99 3.64
CA LEU A 16 -2.68 4.37 3.93
C LEU A 16 -1.53 5.32 3.62
N SER A 17 -1.54 6.00 2.47
CA SER A 17 -0.52 6.97 2.10
C SER A 17 -0.45 8.10 3.12
N ASP A 18 -1.60 8.73 3.42
CA ASP A 18 -1.69 9.81 4.39
C ASP A 18 -1.21 9.37 5.77
N ARG A 19 -1.70 8.24 6.28
CA ARG A 19 -1.43 7.82 7.67
C ARG A 19 -0.03 7.31 7.87
N LEU A 20 0.49 6.50 6.95
CA LEU A 20 1.79 5.88 7.11
C LEU A 20 2.91 6.87 6.80
N VAL A 21 2.79 7.68 5.74
CA VAL A 21 3.79 8.71 5.41
C VAL A 21 3.81 9.83 6.47
N PHE A 22 2.65 10.21 7.00
CA PHE A 22 2.56 11.14 8.12
C PHE A 22 3.16 10.56 9.41
N ALA A 23 2.86 9.29 9.75
CA ALA A 23 3.40 8.65 10.95
C ALA A 23 4.93 8.52 10.92
N SER A 24 5.51 8.20 9.75
CA SER A 24 6.96 8.22 9.57
C SER A 24 7.54 9.61 9.83
N SER A 25 6.90 10.64 9.30
CA SER A 25 7.37 12.03 9.46
C SER A 25 7.25 12.53 10.91
N ALA A 26 6.20 12.15 11.63
CA ALA A 26 5.97 12.54 13.02
C ALA A 26 6.95 11.85 14.01
N THR A 27 7.37 10.62 13.71
CA THR A 27 8.30 9.87 14.56
C THR A 27 9.70 10.49 14.54
N PHE A 28 10.16 10.99 13.38
CA PHE A 28 11.44 11.71 13.25
C PHE A 28 11.42 13.12 13.88
N ALA A 29 10.26 13.79 13.96
CA ALA A 29 10.15 15.13 14.56
C ALA A 29 10.38 15.14 16.09
N THR A 30 10.33 13.99 16.76
CA THR A 30 10.52 13.89 18.23
C THR A 30 11.94 13.44 18.62
N SER A 31 12.79 13.06 17.65
CA SER A 31 14.19 12.68 17.86
C SER A 31 15.16 13.71 17.26
N ALA A 32 15.00 14.98 17.60
CA ALA A 32 15.87 16.05 17.12
C ALA A 32 17.28 15.99 17.76
N ALA A 33 18.23 15.42 17.03
CA ALA A 33 19.61 15.91 16.99
C ALA A 33 19.90 16.40 15.56
N PRO A 34 20.54 17.56 15.37
CA PRO A 34 20.75 18.11 14.03
C PRO A 34 21.95 17.42 13.38
N ALA A 35 21.70 16.61 12.35
CA ALA A 35 22.75 16.14 11.45
C ALA A 35 22.73 16.99 10.17
N THR A 36 23.92 17.48 9.80
CA THR A 36 24.24 18.26 8.62
C THR A 36 23.91 17.54 7.31
N PRO A 37 23.53 18.23 6.22
CA PRO A 37 23.25 17.59 4.95
C PRO A 37 24.57 17.32 4.21
N SER A 38 25.09 16.10 4.31
CA SER A 38 26.07 15.56 3.38
C SER A 38 25.35 14.80 2.27
N GLU A 39 25.60 15.17 1.02
CA GLU A 39 24.88 14.73 -0.20
C GLU A 39 25.15 13.28 -0.64
N GLU A 40 25.69 12.42 0.23
CA GLU A 40 26.08 11.05 -0.09
C GLU A 40 25.77 10.15 1.12
N ASP A 41 24.49 9.77 1.32
CA ASP A 41 23.99 8.60 2.11
C ASP A 41 22.48 8.73 2.38
N ASN A 42 21.64 8.73 1.34
CA ASN A 42 20.16 8.76 1.47
C ASN A 42 19.51 7.36 1.54
N ASP A 43 20.27 6.32 1.86
CA ASP A 43 19.81 4.92 1.81
C ASP A 43 19.28 4.37 3.15
N ASN A 44 19.00 5.21 4.16
CA ASN A 44 18.54 4.72 5.46
C ASN A 44 17.41 5.50 6.14
N ALA A 45 16.52 6.12 5.36
CA ALA A 45 15.19 6.42 5.85
C ALA A 45 14.27 5.24 5.53
N ASP A 46 13.65 4.64 6.54
CA ASP A 46 12.63 3.59 6.44
C ASP A 46 11.47 4.02 5.52
N ASN A 47 11.69 3.92 4.21
CA ASN A 47 10.72 4.38 3.22
C ASN A 47 9.58 3.37 3.20
N ILE A 48 8.43 3.78 3.76
CA ILE A 48 7.25 2.94 3.79
C ILE A 48 6.79 2.71 2.35
N LYS A 49 6.76 1.44 1.98
CA LYS A 49 6.23 0.98 0.69
C LYS A 49 4.77 0.59 0.86
N ILE A 50 3.93 1.10 -0.05
CA ILE A 50 2.50 0.79 -0.16
C ILE A 50 2.24 0.28 -1.57
N VAL A 51 1.60 -0.87 -1.68
CA VAL A 51 1.19 -1.45 -2.97
C VAL A 51 -0.32 -1.64 -2.98
N ALA A 52 -0.99 -1.12 -4.00
CA ALA A 52 -2.44 -1.23 -4.18
C ALA A 52 -2.74 -2.05 -5.43
N VAL A 53 -3.68 -3.00 -5.34
CA VAL A 53 -3.98 -3.94 -6.43
C VAL A 53 -5.47 -4.05 -6.67
N ASP A 54 -5.86 -3.96 -7.93
CA ASP A 54 -7.24 -4.22 -8.37
C ASP A 54 -7.28 -4.74 -9.82
N LEU A 55 -8.36 -5.40 -10.21
CA LEU A 55 -8.65 -5.72 -11.60
C LEU A 55 -9.04 -4.47 -12.40
N GLN A 56 -9.74 -3.55 -11.75
CA GLN A 56 -10.14 -2.26 -12.29
C GLN A 56 -8.96 -1.28 -12.30
N PRO A 57 -8.91 -0.36 -13.27
CA PRO A 57 -7.91 0.70 -13.27
C PRO A 57 -8.16 1.68 -12.12
N MET A 58 -7.07 2.24 -11.58
CA MET A 58 -7.10 3.32 -10.59
C MET A 58 -6.27 4.51 -11.07
N ALA A 59 -6.64 5.71 -10.63
CA ALA A 59 -5.78 6.87 -10.80
C ALA A 59 -4.49 6.67 -9.98
N PRO A 60 -3.32 7.17 -10.46
CA PRO A 60 -2.11 7.17 -9.65
C PRO A 60 -2.32 7.91 -8.32
N ILE A 61 -1.80 7.35 -7.23
CA ILE A 61 -1.83 7.94 -5.89
C ILE A 61 -0.39 8.14 -5.43
N ASP A 62 -0.05 9.34 -4.97
CA ASP A 62 1.29 9.67 -4.53
C ASP A 62 1.73 8.75 -3.37
N GLY A 63 2.94 8.21 -3.46
CA GLY A 63 3.50 7.27 -2.47
C GLY A 63 2.93 5.85 -2.55
N VAL A 64 2.04 5.54 -3.51
CA VAL A 64 1.43 4.22 -3.67
C VAL A 64 1.79 3.64 -5.04
N LEU A 65 2.28 2.39 -5.06
CA LEU A 65 2.42 1.64 -6.30
C LEU A 65 1.08 0.98 -6.66
N CYS A 66 0.39 1.51 -7.67
CA CYS A 66 -0.83 0.91 -8.20
C CYS A 66 -0.50 -0.19 -9.22
N ILE A 67 -1.02 -1.39 -9.00
CA ILE A 67 -0.92 -2.53 -9.91
C ILE A 67 -2.33 -2.88 -10.38
N GLN A 68 -2.54 -2.91 -11.69
CA GLN A 68 -3.74 -3.51 -12.26
C GLN A 68 -3.47 -5.00 -12.50
N GLY A 69 -4.16 -5.88 -11.79
CA GLY A 69 -3.93 -7.31 -11.88
C GLY A 69 -4.90 -8.17 -11.07
N ASP A 70 -4.99 -9.44 -11.45
CA ASP A 70 -5.79 -10.43 -10.76
C ASP A 70 -5.06 -10.93 -9.51
N ILE A 71 -5.62 -10.71 -8.33
CA ILE A 71 -5.02 -11.11 -7.05
C ILE A 71 -4.89 -12.64 -6.91
N THR A 72 -5.63 -13.42 -7.68
CA THR A 72 -5.52 -14.89 -7.72
C THR A 72 -4.34 -15.37 -8.57
N SER A 73 -3.76 -14.48 -9.40
CA SER A 73 -2.63 -14.80 -10.26
C SER A 73 -1.30 -14.76 -9.51
N ILE A 74 -0.48 -15.78 -9.75
CA ILE A 74 0.90 -15.88 -9.23
C ILE A 74 1.76 -14.70 -9.72
N ASP A 75 1.51 -14.21 -10.93
CA ASP A 75 2.31 -13.12 -11.49
C ASP A 75 2.01 -11.79 -10.79
N THR A 76 0.75 -11.56 -10.42
CA THR A 76 0.35 -10.43 -9.57
C THR A 76 0.97 -10.56 -8.19
N ALA A 77 0.93 -11.74 -7.57
CA ALA A 77 1.57 -11.96 -6.28
C ALA A 77 3.09 -11.67 -6.31
N LYS A 78 3.79 -12.10 -7.37
CA LYS A 78 5.22 -11.74 -7.57
C LYS A 78 5.42 -10.24 -7.79
N ALA A 79 4.51 -9.59 -8.51
CA ALA A 79 4.57 -8.15 -8.75
C ALA A 79 4.37 -7.36 -7.44
N ILE A 80 3.47 -7.80 -6.56
CA ILE A 80 3.25 -7.23 -5.22
C ILE A 80 4.51 -7.36 -4.37
N LEU A 81 5.19 -8.51 -4.40
CA LEU A 81 6.34 -8.78 -3.54
C LEU A 81 7.63 -8.09 -4.00
N ARG A 82 7.78 -7.85 -5.31
CA ARG A 82 9.01 -7.31 -5.90
C ARG A 82 9.50 -6.00 -5.24
N PRO A 83 8.65 -4.99 -4.96
CA PRO A 83 9.07 -3.76 -4.29
C PRO A 83 9.56 -3.98 -2.86
N PHE A 84 9.06 -4.99 -2.16
CA PHE A 84 9.42 -5.26 -0.76
C PHE A 84 10.72 -6.06 -0.61
N GLU A 85 11.27 -6.60 -1.71
CA GLU A 85 12.51 -7.40 -1.72
C GLU A 85 12.50 -8.51 -0.65
N LYS A 86 13.28 -8.36 0.43
CA LYS A 86 13.37 -9.30 1.57
C LYS A 86 12.61 -8.81 2.81
N GLN A 87 12.00 -7.63 2.76
CA GLN A 87 11.22 -7.07 3.85
C GLN A 87 9.81 -7.67 3.85
N ARG A 88 9.27 -7.94 5.04
CA ARG A 88 7.90 -8.45 5.17
C ARG A 88 6.91 -7.31 5.10
N VAL A 89 5.77 -7.57 4.47
CA VAL A 89 4.58 -6.72 4.61
C VAL A 89 4.04 -6.88 6.03
N GLU A 90 3.69 -5.76 6.66
CA GLU A 90 3.21 -5.73 8.06
C GLU A 90 1.70 -5.58 8.15
N LEU A 91 1.09 -5.00 7.10
CA LEU A 91 -0.35 -4.79 7.01
C LEU A 91 -0.85 -5.19 5.61
N VAL A 92 -1.89 -6.02 5.58
CA VAL A 92 -2.66 -6.29 4.37
C VAL A 92 -4.10 -5.88 4.64
N VAL A 93 -4.68 -5.03 3.81
CA VAL A 93 -6.09 -4.64 3.84
C VAL A 93 -6.78 -5.12 2.56
N CYS A 94 -8.08 -5.38 2.67
CA CYS A 94 -8.94 -5.74 1.55
C CYS A 94 -10.34 -5.23 1.85
N ASP A 95 -10.86 -4.33 1.02
CA ASP A 95 -12.24 -3.81 1.10
C ASP A 95 -13.07 -4.24 -0.12
N GLY A 96 -12.62 -5.29 -0.81
CA GLY A 96 -13.33 -5.85 -1.95
C GLY A 96 -14.61 -6.55 -1.51
N ALA A 97 -15.75 -6.03 -1.97
CA ALA A 97 -17.05 -6.69 -1.89
C ALA A 97 -17.68 -6.75 -3.30
N PRO A 98 -18.31 -7.87 -3.69
CA PRO A 98 -19.05 -7.92 -4.94
C PRO A 98 -20.31 -7.04 -4.87
N ASP A 99 -20.89 -6.74 -6.04
CA ASP A 99 -22.20 -6.10 -6.09
C ASP A 99 -23.25 -6.98 -5.39
N VAL A 100 -23.96 -6.40 -4.43
CA VAL A 100 -25.02 -7.11 -3.69
C VAL A 100 -26.23 -7.37 -4.58
N THR A 101 -26.62 -8.64 -4.67
CA THR A 101 -27.76 -9.08 -5.47
C THR A 101 -29.09 -8.95 -4.71
N GLY A 102 -29.03 -8.83 -3.38
CA GLY A 102 -30.19 -8.83 -2.48
C GLY A 102 -30.63 -10.23 -2.08
N LEU A 103 -29.92 -11.27 -2.54
CA LEU A 103 -30.12 -12.65 -2.12
C LEU A 103 -29.03 -12.99 -1.09
N HIS A 104 -29.36 -12.82 0.20
CA HIS A 104 -28.39 -12.91 1.29
C HIS A 104 -27.54 -14.18 1.28
N ASP A 105 -28.15 -15.33 1.01
CA ASP A 105 -27.45 -16.62 0.97
C ASP A 105 -26.35 -16.67 -0.12
N LEU A 106 -26.52 -15.91 -1.21
CA LEU A 106 -25.54 -15.81 -2.29
C LEU A 106 -24.54 -14.68 -2.04
N ASP A 107 -24.99 -13.56 -1.46
CA ASP A 107 -24.17 -12.38 -1.22
C ASP A 107 -23.13 -12.59 -0.08
N GLU A 108 -23.40 -13.51 0.86
CA GLU A 108 -22.48 -13.84 1.97
C GLU A 108 -21.44 -14.92 1.62
N TYR A 109 -21.67 -15.72 0.56
CA TYR A 109 -20.85 -16.89 0.22
C TYR A 109 -19.50 -16.53 -0.41
#